data_AF-A0A7J6NBY7-F1
#
_entry.id   AF-A0A7J6NBY7-F1
#
_cell.length_a   1.000
_cell.length_b   1.000
_cell.length_c   1.000
_cell.angle_alpha   90.00
_cell.angle_beta   90.00
_cell.angle_gamma   90.00
#
_symmetry.space_group_name_H-M   'P 1'
#
loop_
_entity.id
_entity.type
_entity.pdbx_description
1 polymer ?
#
loop_
_entity_poly.entity_id
_entity_poly.type
_entity_poly.pdbx_seq_one_letter_code
_entity_poly.pdbx_strand_id
1 'polypeptide(L)'
;MLTRSLTQTFSELEKDNSNPRRQSRIVRDAEASLMALAARSKERRKQNPSSDSTSSSVKSSECAASVVSSLDSTAVRVEAALATLNVQVVDMGSRNTSEDGDEMYNQCFYLSLAASWLATISEGFIDLKESADSIKETALSLKRFIEGRVIEAHPGWVSTGQVGENIQAFSDFLPYAMCRTGSSRVRPMDDLCVVIVSEVGQADFYIGRQFSDSQSDVILIYHSPGHYQCVLQSDGLPLRRRAVRKALERCGVVVVETRDV
;
A
#
# COMPACT_ATOMS: atom_id res chain seq x y z
N MET A 1 -25.19 29.35 -32.98
CA MET A 1 -23.80 28.85 -32.96
C MET A 1 -23.36 28.71 -31.51
N LEU A 2 -22.62 27.64 -31.17
CA LEU A 2 -22.10 27.24 -29.85
C LEU A 2 -22.90 26.17 -29.07
N THR A 3 -23.07 25.00 -29.71
CA THR A 3 -23.04 23.72 -29.00
C THR A 3 -21.69 23.06 -29.31
N ARG A 4 -20.62 23.47 -28.60
CA ARG A 4 -19.40 22.65 -28.56
C ARG A 4 -19.76 21.40 -27.77
N SER A 5 -19.66 20.26 -28.43
CA SER A 5 -20.03 18.95 -27.89
C SER A 5 -19.17 18.61 -26.69
N LEU A 6 -19.77 18.23 -25.56
CA LEU A 6 -19.07 17.79 -24.34
C LEU A 6 -18.03 16.68 -24.60
N THR A 7 -18.22 15.88 -25.65
CA THR A 7 -17.24 14.87 -26.08
C THR A 7 -15.92 15.45 -26.61
N GLN A 8 -15.91 16.70 -27.09
CA GLN A 8 -14.71 17.34 -27.60
C GLN A 8 -13.80 17.82 -26.45
N THR A 9 -14.38 18.24 -25.33
CA THR A 9 -13.64 18.67 -24.13
C THR A 9 -12.92 17.51 -23.43
N PHE A 10 -13.54 16.33 -23.33
CA PHE A 10 -12.88 15.16 -22.74
C PHE A 10 -11.70 14.65 -23.60
N SER A 11 -11.85 14.67 -24.93
CA SER A 11 -10.77 14.25 -25.83
C SER A 11 -9.57 15.23 -25.85
N GLU A 12 -9.80 16.53 -25.58
CA GLU A 12 -8.72 17.52 -25.46
C GLU A 12 -8.01 17.43 -24.10
N LEU A 13 -8.73 17.16 -23.00
CA LEU A 13 -8.14 16.91 -21.67
C LEU A 13 -7.31 15.63 -21.61
N GLU A 14 -7.73 14.55 -22.29
CA GLU A 14 -6.94 13.31 -22.37
C GLU A 14 -5.64 13.49 -23.17
N LYS A 15 -5.62 14.39 -24.16
CA LYS A 15 -4.43 14.64 -24.98
C LYS A 15 -3.31 15.32 -24.21
N ASP A 16 -3.61 16.28 -23.33
CA ASP A 16 -2.58 16.92 -22.50
C ASP A 16 -2.01 15.96 -21.43
N ASN A 17 -2.83 15.03 -20.94
CA ASN A 17 -2.38 14.02 -19.98
C ASN A 17 -1.49 12.91 -20.59
N SER A 18 -1.46 12.82 -21.93
CA SER A 18 -0.65 11.85 -22.68
C SER A 18 0.76 12.32 -23.02
N ASN A 19 1.17 13.54 -22.63
CA ASN A 19 2.50 14.07 -22.95
C ASN A 19 3.61 13.27 -22.20
N PRO A 20 4.46 12.50 -22.91
CA PRO A 20 5.44 11.63 -22.26
C PRO A 20 6.48 12.39 -21.42
N ARG A 21 6.78 13.64 -21.78
CA ARG A 21 7.73 14.48 -21.02
C ARG A 21 7.16 14.89 -19.68
N ARG A 22 5.86 15.21 -19.64
CA ARG A 22 5.15 15.58 -18.40
C ARG A 22 5.07 14.36 -17.47
N GLN A 23 4.64 13.22 -18.00
CA GLN A 23 4.60 11.96 -17.23
C GLN A 23 5.99 11.59 -16.68
N SER A 24 7.04 11.68 -17.49
CA SER A 24 8.41 11.40 -17.03
C SER A 24 8.87 12.33 -15.90
N ARG A 25 8.46 13.61 -15.93
CA ARG A 25 8.77 14.56 -14.86
C ARG A 25 8.02 14.22 -13.57
N ILE A 26 6.71 13.99 -13.67
CA ILE A 26 5.85 13.64 -12.51
C ILE A 26 6.39 12.39 -11.80
N VAL A 27 6.75 11.36 -12.56
CA VAL A 27 7.31 10.11 -11.99
C VAL A 27 8.64 10.39 -11.27
N ARG A 28 9.53 11.22 -11.84
CA ARG A 28 10.81 11.59 -11.18
C ARG A 28 10.61 12.40 -9.91
N ASP A 29 9.66 13.33 -9.92
CA ASP A 29 9.35 14.15 -8.74
C ASP A 29 8.77 13.26 -7.63
N ALA A 30 7.89 12.31 -7.98
CA ALA A 30 7.40 11.28 -7.06
C ALA A 30 8.52 10.39 -6.51
N GLU A 31 9.42 9.90 -7.37
CA GLU A 31 10.59 9.13 -6.95
C GLU A 31 11.46 9.89 -5.95
N ALA A 32 11.73 11.17 -6.22
CA ALA A 32 12.53 12.01 -5.33
C ALA A 32 11.86 12.20 -3.96
N SER A 33 10.55 12.48 -3.94
CA SER A 33 9.77 12.62 -2.70
C SER A 33 9.77 11.34 -1.87
N LEU A 34 9.53 10.18 -2.50
CA LEU A 34 9.54 8.90 -1.81
C LEU A 34 10.93 8.51 -1.30
N MET A 35 11.99 8.84 -2.05
CA MET A 35 13.37 8.63 -1.59
C MET A 35 13.71 9.48 -0.38
N ALA A 36 13.25 10.73 -0.33
CA ALA A 36 13.43 11.58 0.83
C ALA A 36 12.76 10.98 2.08
N LEU A 37 11.55 10.42 1.93
CA LEU A 37 10.85 9.71 3.00
C LEU A 37 11.59 8.43 3.44
N ALA A 38 12.01 7.59 2.49
CA ALA A 38 12.77 6.38 2.78
C ALA A 38 14.12 6.68 3.46
N ALA A 39 14.81 7.74 3.04
CA ALA A 39 16.06 8.18 3.67
C ALA A 39 15.84 8.63 5.12
N ARG A 40 14.75 9.37 5.38
CA ARG A 40 14.37 9.76 6.76
C ARG A 40 14.10 8.53 7.64
N SER A 41 13.43 7.52 7.11
CA SER A 41 13.21 6.25 7.81
C SER A 41 14.54 5.56 8.18
N LYS A 42 15.46 5.45 7.21
CA LYS A 42 16.78 4.80 7.43
C LYS A 42 17.65 5.53 8.44
N GLU A 43 17.70 6.86 8.38
CA GLU A 43 18.52 7.64 9.31
C GLU A 43 18.00 7.53 10.75
N ARG A 44 16.68 7.52 10.94
CA ARG A 44 16.06 7.31 12.25
C ARG A 44 16.35 5.93 12.83
N ARG A 45 16.32 4.87 12.01
CA ARG A 45 16.68 3.50 12.45
C ARG A 45 18.12 3.39 12.97
N LYS A 46 19.07 4.18 12.44
CA LYS A 46 20.44 4.19 12.96
C LYS A 46 20.54 4.83 14.35
N GLN A 47 19.66 5.77 14.66
CA GLN A 47 19.66 6.49 15.93
C GLN A 47 19.05 5.66 17.07
N ASN A 48 18.10 4.77 16.75
CA ASN A 48 17.42 3.89 17.70
C ASN A 48 17.64 2.39 17.37
N PRO A 49 18.84 1.84 17.57
CA PRO A 49 19.06 0.40 17.41
C PRO A 49 18.27 -0.35 18.50
N SER A 50 17.11 -0.90 18.13
CA SER A 50 16.25 -1.65 19.04
C SER A 50 17.02 -2.81 19.69
N SER A 51 17.27 -2.70 21.00
CA SER A 51 17.81 -3.78 21.83
C SER A 51 16.71 -4.79 22.15
N ASP A 52 16.32 -5.60 21.17
CA ASP A 52 15.20 -6.53 21.38
C ASP A 52 15.67 -7.96 21.57
N SER A 53 15.87 -8.31 22.84
CA SER A 53 16.02 -9.69 23.33
C SER A 53 14.85 -9.98 24.27
N THR A 54 13.66 -10.26 23.72
CA THR A 54 12.53 -10.64 24.56
C THR A 54 11.77 -11.82 23.97
N SER A 55 12.03 -12.99 24.54
CA SER A 55 11.26 -14.22 24.35
C SER A 55 9.98 -14.15 25.16
N SER A 56 8.82 -13.98 24.52
CA SER A 56 7.52 -14.14 25.17
C SER A 56 6.85 -15.44 24.71
N SER A 57 6.63 -16.33 25.69
CA SER A 57 5.96 -17.61 25.55
C SER A 57 4.47 -17.41 25.78
N VAL A 58 3.68 -17.42 24.70
CA VAL A 58 2.22 -17.29 24.77
C VAL A 58 1.58 -18.68 24.72
N LYS A 59 0.82 -19.02 25.77
CA LYS A 59 0.00 -20.24 25.87
C LYS A 59 -1.20 -20.13 24.94
N SER A 60 -1.35 -21.09 24.03
CA SER A 60 -2.50 -21.26 23.14
C SER A 60 -3.60 -22.07 23.84
N SER A 61 -4.81 -21.52 23.87
CA SER A 61 -6.06 -22.19 24.23
C SER A 61 -6.78 -22.56 22.94
N GLU A 62 -6.97 -23.85 22.71
CA GLU A 62 -7.76 -24.38 21.59
C GLU A 62 -9.25 -24.30 21.91
N CYS A 63 -10.06 -23.80 20.97
CA CYS A 63 -11.51 -23.95 20.98
C CYS A 63 -11.97 -24.54 19.65
N ALA A 64 -12.77 -25.61 19.77
CA ALA A 64 -13.21 -26.49 18.71
C ALA A 64 -14.27 -25.84 17.79
N ALA A 65 -14.26 -26.32 16.55
CA ALA A 65 -15.06 -25.86 15.43
C ALA A 65 -16.55 -26.24 15.53
N SER A 66 -17.41 -25.31 15.10
CA SER A 66 -18.79 -25.54 14.71
C SER A 66 -18.99 -24.97 13.32
N VAL A 67 -19.38 -25.83 12.38
CA VAL A 67 -19.57 -25.55 10.95
C VAL A 67 -20.94 -24.92 10.75
N VAL A 68 -20.99 -23.59 10.63
CA VAL A 68 -22.09 -22.82 10.00
C VAL A 68 -21.47 -21.62 9.26
N SER A 69 -21.86 -21.46 7.98
CA SER A 69 -21.49 -20.44 6.96
C SER A 69 -19.99 -20.19 6.69
N SER A 70 -19.47 -20.77 5.59
CA SER A 70 -18.03 -20.76 5.28
C SER A 70 -17.42 -19.36 5.01
N LEU A 71 -18.22 -18.36 4.61
CA LEU A 71 -17.75 -16.98 4.44
C LEU A 71 -17.67 -16.23 5.76
N ASP A 72 -18.69 -16.35 6.62
CA ASP A 72 -18.66 -15.76 7.97
C ASP A 72 -17.52 -16.38 8.79
N SER A 73 -17.28 -17.68 8.64
CA SER A 73 -16.14 -18.35 9.26
C SER A 73 -14.78 -17.81 8.79
N THR A 74 -14.73 -17.15 7.63
CA THR A 74 -13.49 -16.61 7.07
C THR A 74 -13.24 -15.17 7.50
N ALA A 75 -14.27 -14.31 7.46
CA ALA A 75 -14.20 -12.98 8.03
C ALA A 75 -13.83 -13.03 9.52
N VAL A 76 -14.46 -13.93 10.30
CA VAL A 76 -14.14 -14.16 11.72
C VAL A 76 -12.68 -14.58 11.93
N ARG A 77 -12.11 -15.39 11.04
CA ARG A 77 -10.69 -15.79 11.10
C ARG A 77 -9.76 -14.62 10.85
N VAL A 78 -10.07 -13.77 9.88
CA VAL A 78 -9.30 -12.55 9.59
C VAL A 78 -9.37 -11.58 10.76
N GLU A 79 -10.57 -11.31 11.28
CA GLU A 79 -10.77 -10.46 12.46
C GLU A 79 -10.00 -10.98 13.67
N ALA A 80 -10.02 -12.30 13.93
CA ALA A 80 -9.25 -12.91 15.00
C ALA A 80 -7.73 -12.74 14.81
N ALA A 81 -7.24 -12.80 13.57
CA ALA A 81 -5.84 -12.57 13.26
C ALA A 81 -5.44 -11.11 13.51
N LEU A 82 -6.27 -10.16 13.08
CA LEU A 82 -6.06 -8.73 13.33
C LEU A 82 -6.13 -8.41 14.83
N ALA A 83 -7.08 -8.99 15.56
CA ALA A 83 -7.16 -8.85 17.01
C ALA A 83 -5.90 -9.40 17.72
N THR A 84 -5.34 -10.51 17.23
CA THR A 84 -4.08 -11.09 17.76
C THR A 84 -2.89 -10.15 17.57
N LEU A 85 -2.92 -9.29 16.54
CA LEU A 85 -1.88 -8.32 16.25
C LEU A 85 -2.09 -6.97 16.97
N ASN A 86 -3.19 -6.80 17.72
CA ASN A 86 -3.56 -5.53 18.36
C ASN A 86 -3.58 -4.36 17.36
N VAL A 87 -4.20 -4.59 16.19
CA VAL A 87 -4.31 -3.59 15.13
C VAL A 87 -5.76 -3.14 14.93
N GLN A 88 -5.92 -1.95 14.38
CA GLN A 88 -7.19 -1.34 14.01
C GLN A 88 -7.25 -1.09 12.51
N VAL A 89 -8.40 -1.40 11.91
CA VAL A 89 -8.71 -1.04 10.52
C VAL A 89 -9.28 0.38 10.47
N VAL A 90 -8.73 1.23 9.62
CA VAL A 90 -9.10 2.63 9.47
C VAL A 90 -9.42 2.95 8.02
N ASP A 91 -10.60 3.54 7.80
CA ASP A 91 -11.00 4.04 6.48
C ASP A 91 -10.32 5.38 6.18
N MET A 92 -9.59 5.43 5.07
CA MET A 92 -8.88 6.63 4.61
C MET A 92 -9.66 7.41 3.53
N GLY A 93 -10.86 6.94 3.16
CA GLY A 93 -11.65 7.51 2.08
C GLY A 93 -11.18 7.09 0.69
N SER A 94 -11.81 7.64 -0.35
CA SER A 94 -11.60 7.22 -1.74
C SER A 94 -11.28 8.35 -2.71
N ARG A 95 -11.02 9.56 -2.19
CA ARG A 95 -10.82 10.79 -2.99
C ARG A 95 -9.49 11.45 -2.66
N ASN A 96 -8.81 11.95 -3.69
CA ASN A 96 -7.60 12.76 -3.57
C ASN A 96 -7.60 13.86 -4.65
N THR A 97 -6.55 14.67 -4.72
CA THR A 97 -6.37 15.70 -5.75
C THR A 97 -5.12 15.44 -6.58
N SER A 98 -5.20 15.67 -7.88
CA SER A 98 -4.07 15.60 -8.80
C SER A 98 -3.12 16.78 -8.62
N GLU A 99 -2.00 16.76 -9.35
CA GLU A 99 -1.03 17.85 -9.42
C GLU A 99 -1.64 19.17 -9.93
N ASP A 100 -2.70 19.09 -10.73
CA ASP A 100 -3.40 20.25 -11.29
C ASP A 100 -4.55 20.73 -10.38
N GLY A 101 -4.79 20.03 -9.26
CA GLY A 101 -5.88 20.33 -8.32
C GLY A 101 -7.21 19.66 -8.66
N ASP A 102 -7.26 18.81 -9.69
CA ASP A 102 -8.48 18.09 -10.07
C ASP A 102 -8.78 16.94 -9.10
N GLU A 103 -10.07 16.69 -8.85
CA GLU A 103 -10.49 15.58 -7.99
C GLU A 103 -10.24 14.23 -8.68
N MET A 104 -9.59 13.32 -7.94
CA MET A 104 -9.36 11.93 -8.35
C MET A 104 -10.20 10.99 -7.48
N TYR A 105 -10.75 9.96 -8.11
CA TYR A 105 -11.55 8.93 -7.44
C TYR A 105 -10.79 7.61 -7.31
N ASN A 106 -11.37 6.67 -6.56
CA ASN A 106 -10.83 5.34 -6.31
C ASN A 106 -9.43 5.36 -5.69
N GLN A 107 -9.18 6.28 -4.76
CA GLN A 107 -7.85 6.48 -4.15
C GLN A 107 -7.65 5.70 -2.84
N CYS A 108 -8.60 4.86 -2.43
CA CYS A 108 -8.59 4.18 -1.12
C CYS A 108 -7.35 3.32 -0.89
N PHE A 109 -6.84 2.67 -1.93
CA PHE A 109 -5.60 1.90 -1.85
C PHE A 109 -4.38 2.79 -1.58
N TYR A 110 -4.16 3.83 -2.39
CA TYR A 110 -2.99 4.69 -2.24
C TYR A 110 -3.02 5.49 -0.94
N LEU A 111 -4.20 5.93 -0.51
CA LEU A 111 -4.40 6.60 0.78
C LEU A 111 -4.11 5.66 1.95
N SER A 112 -4.59 4.41 1.88
CA SER A 112 -4.30 3.39 2.89
C SER A 112 -2.81 3.04 2.94
N LEU A 113 -2.19 2.86 1.78
CA LEU A 113 -0.76 2.58 1.65
C LEU A 113 0.09 3.74 2.20
N ALA A 114 -0.27 4.99 1.87
CA ALA A 114 0.41 6.18 2.37
C ALA A 114 0.29 6.32 3.90
N ALA A 115 -0.91 6.15 4.44
CA ALA A 115 -1.14 6.25 5.88
C ALA A 115 -0.37 5.17 6.64
N SER A 116 -0.45 3.90 6.21
CA SER A 116 0.33 2.81 6.80
C SER A 116 1.83 3.06 6.69
N TRP A 117 2.34 3.54 5.55
CA TRP A 117 3.76 3.81 5.39
C TRP A 117 4.23 4.95 6.29
N LEU A 118 3.51 6.08 6.34
CA LEU A 118 3.85 7.18 7.22
C LEU A 118 3.80 6.76 8.70
N ALA A 119 2.84 5.90 9.08
CA ALA A 119 2.82 5.32 10.42
C ALA A 119 4.09 4.50 10.72
N THR A 120 4.58 3.68 9.78
CA THR A 120 5.84 2.95 9.98
C THR A 120 7.05 3.88 10.13
N ILE A 121 7.05 5.04 9.45
CA ILE A 121 8.14 6.02 9.54
C ILE A 121 8.07 6.80 10.85
N SER A 122 6.86 7.05 11.37
CA SER A 122 6.59 7.83 12.58
C SER A 122 6.60 7.00 13.88
N GLU A 123 7.20 5.81 13.87
CA GLU A 123 7.22 4.89 15.03
C GLU A 123 5.80 4.54 15.52
N GLY A 124 4.95 4.17 14.55
CA GLY A 124 3.60 3.61 14.75
C GLY A 124 2.55 4.55 15.31
N PHE A 125 2.90 5.78 15.70
CA PHE A 125 1.92 6.81 16.03
C PHE A 125 1.83 7.86 14.92
N ILE A 126 0.66 7.93 14.29
CA ILE A 126 0.32 8.99 13.34
C ILE A 126 -1.00 9.61 13.75
N ASP A 127 -1.00 10.92 14.01
CA ASP A 127 -2.26 11.65 14.06
C ASP A 127 -2.76 11.82 12.62
N LEU A 128 -3.78 11.05 12.27
CA LEU A 128 -4.34 11.03 10.91
C LEU A 128 -4.94 12.37 10.50
N LYS A 129 -5.42 13.17 11.46
CA LYS A 129 -6.03 14.48 11.18
C LYS A 129 -4.94 15.52 10.91
N GLU A 130 -3.90 15.55 11.73
CA GLU A 130 -2.77 16.46 11.52
C GLU A 130 -1.93 16.08 10.30
N SER A 131 -1.90 14.79 9.95
CA SER A 131 -1.12 14.26 8.83
C SER A 131 -1.90 14.16 7.51
N ALA A 132 -3.15 14.67 7.45
CA ALA A 132 -4.03 14.47 6.31
C ALA A 132 -3.42 14.94 4.98
N ASP A 133 -2.75 16.10 4.97
CA ASP A 133 -2.10 16.64 3.76
C ASP A 133 -0.90 15.79 3.36
N SER A 134 -0.04 15.40 4.32
CA SER A 134 1.10 14.52 4.06
C SER A 134 0.67 13.14 3.54
N ILE A 135 -0.45 12.61 4.03
CA ILE A 135 -1.05 11.36 3.54
C ILE A 135 -1.47 11.52 2.07
N LYS A 136 -2.18 12.61 1.73
CA LYS A 136 -2.63 12.87 0.36
C LYS A 136 -1.48 13.05 -0.63
N GLU A 137 -0.46 13.82 -0.24
CA GLU A 137 0.75 14.03 -1.05
C GLU A 137 1.55 12.73 -1.25
N THR A 138 1.68 11.95 -0.17
CA THR A 138 2.37 10.64 -0.22
C THR A 138 1.58 9.65 -1.08
N ALA A 139 0.25 9.64 -0.99
CA ALA A 139 -0.62 8.79 -1.80
C ALA A 139 -0.51 9.13 -3.29
N LEU A 140 -0.48 10.43 -3.64
CA LEU A 140 -0.25 10.86 -5.02
C LEU A 140 1.13 10.40 -5.52
N SER A 141 2.18 10.61 -4.71
CA SER A 141 3.54 10.17 -5.05
C SER A 141 3.62 8.65 -5.27
N LEU A 142 2.98 7.86 -4.40
CA LEU A 142 2.89 6.41 -4.53
C LEU A 142 2.14 6.00 -5.81
N LYS A 143 1.01 6.64 -6.12
CA LYS A 143 0.24 6.38 -7.35
C LYS A 143 1.12 6.58 -8.58
N ARG A 144 1.76 7.75 -8.70
CA ARG A 144 2.64 8.07 -9.84
C ARG A 144 3.83 7.15 -9.95
N PHE A 145 4.43 6.78 -8.83
CA PHE A 145 5.53 5.84 -8.80
C PHE A 145 5.10 4.45 -9.33
N ILE A 146 3.99 3.90 -8.80
CA ILE A 146 3.48 2.59 -9.18
C ILE A 146 3.05 2.60 -10.66
N GLU A 147 2.29 3.60 -11.09
CA GLU A 147 1.87 3.76 -12.49
C GLU A 147 3.06 3.88 -13.43
N GLY A 148 4.07 4.68 -13.06
CA GLY A 148 5.31 4.81 -13.84
C GLY A 148 5.97 3.45 -14.09
N ARG A 149 6.01 2.57 -13.08
CA ARG A 149 6.57 1.22 -13.23
C ARG A 149 5.73 0.30 -14.08
N VAL A 150 4.40 0.43 -14.03
CA VAL A 150 3.49 -0.30 -14.92
C VAL A 150 3.69 0.16 -16.37
N ILE A 151 3.81 1.45 -16.62
CA ILE A 151 4.03 2.02 -17.97
C ILE A 151 5.39 1.60 -18.52
N GLU A 152 6.43 1.56 -17.69
CA GLU A 152 7.75 1.03 -18.09
C GLU A 152 7.67 -0.44 -18.52
N ALA A 153 6.91 -1.26 -17.79
CA ALA A 153 6.72 -2.67 -18.12
C ALA A 153 5.78 -2.89 -19.32
N HIS A 154 4.78 -2.01 -19.48
CA HIS A 154 3.73 -2.10 -20.51
C HIS A 154 3.47 -0.76 -21.20
N PRO A 155 4.36 -0.29 -22.09
CA PRO A 155 4.23 1.03 -22.71
C PRO A 155 2.92 1.24 -23.49
N GLY A 156 2.31 0.16 -24.00
CA GLY A 156 1.04 0.22 -24.73
C GLY A 156 -0.20 0.47 -23.85
N TRP A 157 -0.12 0.24 -22.54
CA TRP A 157 -1.30 0.31 -21.64
C TRP A 157 -1.84 1.72 -21.43
N VAL A 158 -1.01 2.74 -21.65
CA VAL A 158 -1.45 4.14 -21.67
C VAL A 158 -2.41 4.35 -22.85
N SER A 159 -2.04 3.88 -24.04
CA SER A 159 -2.85 4.07 -25.25
C SER A 159 -4.16 3.29 -25.26
N THR A 160 -4.26 2.22 -24.46
CA THR A 160 -5.46 1.40 -24.31
C THR A 160 -6.33 1.80 -23.12
N GLY A 161 -5.95 2.83 -22.35
CA GLY A 161 -6.69 3.27 -21.17
C GLY A 161 -6.70 2.24 -20.03
N GLN A 162 -5.64 1.45 -19.90
CA GLN A 162 -5.46 0.48 -18.81
C GLN A 162 -4.67 1.07 -17.62
N VAL A 163 -4.06 2.25 -17.80
CA VAL A 163 -3.41 3.04 -16.75
C VAL A 163 -3.84 4.50 -16.89
N GLY A 164 -4.08 5.19 -15.77
CA GLY A 164 -4.49 6.60 -15.77
C GLY A 164 -5.20 7.02 -14.47
N GLU A 165 -5.67 8.27 -14.43
CA GLU A 165 -6.10 8.94 -13.20
C GLU A 165 -7.16 8.17 -12.41
N ASN A 166 -8.21 7.71 -13.09
CA ASN A 166 -9.40 7.11 -12.46
C ASN A 166 -9.51 5.59 -12.69
N ILE A 167 -8.46 4.94 -13.18
CA ILE A 167 -8.50 3.50 -13.52
C ILE A 167 -8.25 2.63 -12.28
N GLN A 168 -9.02 1.55 -12.17
CA GLN A 168 -8.96 0.60 -11.06
C GLN A 168 -7.83 -0.40 -11.26
N ALA A 169 -6.70 -0.15 -10.61
CA ALA A 169 -5.56 -1.06 -10.64
C ALA A 169 -4.68 -0.89 -9.40
N PHE A 170 -5.21 -1.38 -8.28
CA PHE A 170 -4.75 -0.96 -6.97
C PHE A 170 -3.63 -1.85 -6.42
N SER A 171 -3.94 -3.10 -6.07
CA SER A 171 -2.94 -4.06 -5.59
C SER A 171 -2.19 -4.77 -6.70
N ASP A 172 -2.85 -5.00 -7.84
CA ASP A 172 -2.30 -5.83 -8.92
C ASP A 172 -1.07 -5.22 -9.59
N PHE A 173 -0.86 -3.91 -9.37
CA PHE A 173 0.28 -3.18 -9.87
C PHE A 173 1.45 -3.10 -8.88
N LEU A 174 1.24 -3.46 -7.60
CA LEU A 174 2.32 -3.52 -6.62
C LEU A 174 3.49 -4.39 -7.07
N PRO A 175 3.29 -5.56 -7.72
CA PRO A 175 4.40 -6.31 -8.30
C PRO A 175 5.34 -5.43 -9.13
N TYR A 176 4.86 -4.61 -10.06
CA TYR A 176 5.75 -3.76 -10.89
C TYR A 176 6.56 -2.75 -10.08
N ALA A 177 5.99 -2.22 -8.99
CA ALA A 177 6.67 -1.30 -8.10
C ALA A 177 7.66 -1.98 -7.14
N MET A 178 7.39 -3.22 -6.76
CA MET A 178 8.19 -4.03 -5.84
C MET A 178 9.28 -4.85 -6.57
N CYS A 179 9.16 -5.01 -7.89
CA CYS A 179 9.95 -5.97 -8.65
C CYS A 179 11.26 -5.45 -9.23
N ARG A 180 12.03 -6.41 -9.73
CA ARG A 180 13.43 -6.26 -10.09
C ARG A 180 13.62 -5.66 -11.48
N THR A 181 12.61 -5.75 -12.33
CA THR A 181 12.65 -5.35 -13.74
C THR A 181 12.58 -3.84 -13.90
N GLY A 182 13.66 -3.25 -14.39
CA GLY A 182 13.76 -1.81 -14.67
C GLY A 182 15.19 -1.32 -14.53
N SER A 183 15.64 -0.47 -15.45
CA SER A 183 16.96 0.18 -15.43
C SER A 183 17.08 1.27 -14.35
N SER A 184 15.97 1.64 -13.70
CA SER A 184 15.97 2.65 -12.66
C SER A 184 16.75 2.18 -11.43
N ARG A 185 17.75 2.99 -11.05
CA ARG A 185 18.54 2.81 -9.82
C ARG A 185 17.76 3.20 -8.56
N VAL A 186 16.61 3.87 -8.71
CA VAL A 186 15.82 4.45 -7.63
C VAL A 186 14.67 3.51 -7.27
N ARG A 187 14.60 3.10 -5.99
CA ARG A 187 13.68 2.06 -5.52
C ARG A 187 13.21 2.35 -4.08
N PRO A 188 12.28 3.30 -3.89
CA PRO A 188 11.84 3.73 -2.57
C PRO A 188 11.06 2.66 -1.79
N MET A 189 10.57 1.61 -2.45
CA MET A 189 9.83 0.50 -1.83
C MET A 189 10.67 -0.77 -1.64
N ASP A 190 11.97 -0.74 -1.97
CA ASP A 190 12.84 -1.93 -1.94
C ASP A 190 12.97 -2.55 -0.54
N ASP A 191 12.87 -1.76 0.52
CA ASP A 191 13.03 -2.22 1.91
C ASP A 191 11.70 -2.43 2.65
N LEU A 192 10.58 -2.38 1.90
CA LEU A 192 9.23 -2.54 2.43
C LEU A 192 8.68 -3.95 2.21
N CYS A 193 7.78 -4.37 3.09
CA CYS A 193 6.92 -5.52 2.88
C CYS A 193 5.47 -5.02 3.01
N VAL A 194 4.72 -5.09 1.92
CA VAL A 194 3.30 -4.74 1.90
C VAL A 194 2.51 -6.03 2.01
N VAL A 195 1.63 -6.10 3.00
CA VAL A 195 0.74 -7.24 3.23
C VAL A 195 -0.69 -6.78 3.03
N ILE A 196 -1.37 -7.39 2.06
CA ILE A 196 -2.80 -7.15 1.82
C ILE A 196 -3.55 -8.34 2.38
N VAL A 197 -4.35 -8.12 3.42
CA VAL A 197 -5.21 -9.14 4.01
C VAL A 197 -6.63 -8.92 3.52
N SER A 198 -7.16 -9.89 2.79
CA SER A 198 -8.52 -9.85 2.28
C SER A 198 -9.50 -10.51 3.25
N GLU A 199 -10.71 -9.96 3.34
CA GLU A 199 -11.81 -10.54 4.12
C GLU A 199 -12.14 -11.99 3.74
N VAL A 200 -11.80 -12.40 2.51
CA VAL A 200 -12.00 -13.77 2.00
C VAL A 200 -10.95 -14.76 2.51
N GLY A 201 -10.10 -14.37 3.46
CA GLY A 201 -9.18 -15.27 4.16
C GLY A 201 -7.91 -15.56 3.39
N GLN A 202 -7.48 -14.63 2.55
CA GLN A 202 -6.18 -14.65 1.89
C GLN A 202 -5.36 -13.45 2.31
N ALA A 203 -4.05 -13.62 2.40
CA ALA A 203 -3.10 -12.54 2.62
C ALA A 203 -1.96 -12.61 1.61
N ASP A 204 -1.80 -11.55 0.82
CA ASP A 204 -0.75 -11.43 -0.20
C ASP A 204 0.40 -10.59 0.35
N PHE A 205 1.60 -11.17 0.37
CA PHE A 205 2.83 -10.54 0.83
C PHE A 205 3.64 -10.11 -0.39
N TYR A 206 3.79 -8.81 -0.58
CA TYR A 206 4.67 -8.20 -1.58
C TYR A 206 5.94 -7.73 -0.90
N ILE A 207 7.04 -8.44 -1.16
CA ILE A 207 8.30 -8.25 -0.42
C ILE A 207 9.29 -7.51 -1.31
N GLY A 208 9.74 -6.34 -0.84
CA GLY A 208 10.75 -5.54 -1.52
C GLY A 208 12.10 -6.25 -1.55
N ARG A 209 12.91 -5.94 -2.56
CA ARG A 209 14.18 -6.62 -2.84
C ARG A 209 15.20 -6.58 -1.69
N GLN A 210 15.27 -5.46 -0.99
CA GLN A 210 16.19 -5.20 0.12
C GLN A 210 15.51 -5.38 1.48
N PHE A 211 14.27 -5.90 1.49
CA PHE A 211 13.55 -6.17 2.72
C PHE A 211 14.32 -7.18 3.57
N SER A 212 14.55 -6.84 4.83
CA SER A 212 15.17 -7.73 5.82
C SER A 212 14.20 -7.98 6.96
N ASP A 213 13.93 -9.26 7.25
CA ASP A 213 13.05 -9.67 8.36
C ASP A 213 13.48 -9.14 9.74
N SER A 214 14.76 -8.78 9.90
CA SER A 214 15.30 -8.29 11.16
C SER A 214 15.16 -6.78 11.37
N GLN A 215 14.92 -6.00 10.32
CA GLN A 215 15.05 -4.54 10.36
C GLN A 215 13.93 -3.77 9.66
N SER A 216 13.11 -4.46 8.87
CA SER A 216 12.09 -3.81 8.07
C SER A 216 10.71 -3.93 8.70
N ASP A 217 9.98 -2.82 8.64
CA ASP A 217 8.61 -2.71 9.11
C ASP A 217 7.65 -3.19 8.02
N VAL A 218 6.48 -3.69 8.43
CA VAL A 218 5.44 -4.17 7.53
C VAL A 218 4.34 -3.13 7.40
N ILE A 219 3.96 -2.86 6.16
CA ILE A 219 2.73 -2.14 5.84
C ILE A 219 1.63 -3.19 5.74
N LEU A 220 0.57 -3.01 6.53
CA LEU A 220 -0.59 -3.90 6.55
C LEU A 220 -1.81 -3.14 6.01
N ILE A 221 -2.49 -3.74 5.04
CA ILE A 221 -3.69 -3.19 4.40
C ILE A 221 -4.79 -4.24 4.48
N TYR A 222 -6.00 -3.82 4.83
CA TYR A 222 -7.19 -4.67 4.82
C TYR A 222 -7.98 -4.43 3.53
N HIS A 223 -8.44 -5.50 2.90
CA HIS A 223 -9.20 -5.46 1.65
C HIS A 223 -10.57 -6.13 1.82
N SER A 224 -11.61 -5.33 1.68
CA SER A 224 -13.00 -5.76 1.47
C SER A 224 -13.39 -5.49 0.01
N PRO A 225 -14.42 -6.16 -0.55
CA PRO A 225 -14.83 -6.01 -1.93
C PRO A 225 -15.00 -4.54 -2.34
N GLY A 226 -14.10 -4.07 -3.20
CA GLY A 226 -14.11 -2.72 -3.74
C GLY A 226 -13.51 -1.64 -2.82
N HIS A 227 -12.94 -2.00 -1.67
CA HIS A 227 -12.38 -1.03 -0.72
C HIS A 227 -11.11 -1.51 -0.02
N TYR A 228 -10.15 -0.59 0.11
CA TYR A 228 -8.91 -0.83 0.84
C TYR A 228 -8.86 0.10 2.04
N GLN A 229 -8.44 -0.44 3.17
CA GLN A 229 -8.38 0.25 4.43
C GLN A 229 -6.98 0.10 5.05
N CYS A 230 -6.54 1.17 5.69
CA CYS A 230 -5.29 1.20 6.42
C CYS A 230 -5.40 0.29 7.65
N VAL A 231 -4.34 -0.42 8.00
CA VAL A 231 -4.25 -1.15 9.27
C VAL A 231 -3.13 -0.57 10.10
N LEU A 232 -3.48 -0.07 11.29
CA LEU A 232 -2.58 0.62 12.20
C LEU A 232 -2.45 -0.15 13.50
N GLN A 233 -1.26 -0.17 14.10
CA GLN A 233 -1.06 -0.80 15.40
C GLN A 233 -1.56 0.10 16.52
N SER A 234 -2.36 -0.44 17.44
CA SER A 234 -3.01 0.36 18.48
C SER A 234 -2.05 0.85 19.57
N ASP A 235 -0.92 0.17 19.76
CA ASP A 235 0.12 0.52 20.74
C ASP A 235 1.28 1.34 20.14
N GLY A 236 1.20 1.66 18.84
CA GLY A 236 2.25 2.39 18.13
C GLY A 236 3.54 1.62 17.91
N LEU A 237 3.62 0.32 18.20
CA LEU A 237 4.82 -0.43 17.85
C LEU A 237 4.83 -0.77 16.34
N PRO A 238 6.01 -0.99 15.72
CA PRO A 238 6.06 -1.42 14.33
C PRO A 238 5.65 -2.89 14.15
N LEU A 239 4.85 -3.16 13.13
CA LEU A 239 4.49 -4.53 12.74
C LEU A 239 5.69 -5.27 12.14
N ARG A 240 5.98 -6.47 12.66
CA ARG A 240 7.02 -7.36 12.15
C ARG A 240 6.42 -8.45 11.27
N ARG A 241 7.05 -8.73 10.12
CA ARG A 241 6.59 -9.76 9.15
C ARG A 241 6.37 -11.12 9.79
N ARG A 242 7.30 -11.57 10.64
CA ARG A 242 7.17 -12.86 11.34
C ARG A 242 5.95 -12.91 12.25
N ALA A 243 5.63 -11.81 12.94
CA ALA A 243 4.47 -11.73 13.82
C ALA A 243 3.17 -11.75 13.01
N VAL A 244 3.09 -10.93 11.96
CA VAL A 244 1.94 -10.86 11.03
C VAL A 244 1.66 -12.22 10.40
N ARG A 245 2.68 -12.84 9.79
CA ARG A 245 2.57 -14.19 9.20
C ARG A 245 2.04 -15.21 10.20
N LYS A 246 2.65 -15.28 11.39
CA LYS A 246 2.28 -16.28 12.41
C LYS A 246 0.86 -16.09 12.91
N ALA A 247 0.39 -14.85 13.05
CA ALA A 247 -0.99 -14.55 13.44
C ALA A 247 -1.98 -15.01 12.37
N LEU A 248 -1.72 -14.67 11.10
CA LEU A 248 -2.56 -15.06 9.96
C LEU A 248 -2.65 -16.58 9.81
N GLU A 249 -1.51 -17.28 9.79
CA GLU A 249 -1.45 -18.74 9.66
C GLU A 249 -2.15 -19.46 10.82
N ARG A 250 -1.98 -18.97 12.06
CA ARG A 250 -2.65 -19.54 13.25
C ARG A 250 -4.17 -19.44 13.16
N CYS A 251 -4.67 -18.37 12.55
CA CYS A 251 -6.10 -18.17 12.33
C CYS A 251 -6.59 -18.85 11.04
N GLY A 252 -5.74 -19.58 10.31
CA GLY A 252 -6.14 -20.28 9.09
C GLY A 252 -6.37 -19.37 7.88
N VAL A 253 -5.76 -18.18 7.87
CA VAL A 253 -5.69 -17.30 6.69
C VAL A 253 -4.62 -17.86 5.74
N VAL A 254 -4.96 -17.98 4.45
CA VAL A 254 -4.04 -18.47 3.41
C VAL A 254 -3.02 -17.38 3.10
N VAL A 255 -1.74 -17.68 3.23
CA VAL A 255 -0.67 -16.72 2.95
C VAL A 255 0.00 -17.02 1.61
N VAL A 256 0.02 -16.03 0.73
CA VAL A 256 0.71 -16.07 -0.56
C VAL A 256 1.89 -15.09 -0.51
N GLU A 257 3.08 -15.54 -0.88
CA GLU A 257 4.24 -14.64 -1.04
C GLU A 257 4.53 -14.39 -2.51
N THR A 258 4.60 -13.12 -2.88
CA THR A 258 5.09 -12.66 -4.18
C THR A 258 6.50 -12.10 -3.99
N ARG A 259 7.48 -12.81 -4.56
CA ARG A 259 8.87 -12.35 -4.68
C ARG A 259 9.27 -12.40 -6.14
N ASP A 260 10.01 -11.39 -6.59
CA ASP A 260 10.66 -11.39 -7.92
C ASP A 260 9.70 -11.70 -9.10
N VAL A 261 8.70 -10.85 -9.34
CA VAL A 261 7.96 -10.82 -10.63
C VAL A 261 8.84 -10.21 -11.73
#